data_AF-A0A3N9S190-F1
#
_entry.id   AF-A0A3N9S190-F1
#
_cell.length_a   1.000
_cell.length_b   1.000
_cell.length_c   1.000
_cell.angle_alpha   90.00
_cell.angle_beta   90.00
_cell.angle_gamma   90.00
#
_symmetry.space_group_name_H-M   'P 1'
#
loop_
_entity.id
_entity.type
_entity.pdbx_description
1 polymer ?
#
loop_
_entity_poly.entity_id
_entity_poly.type
_entity_poly.pdbx_seq_one_letter_code
_entity_poly.pdbx_strand_id
1 'polypeptide(L)' 'MDSTTLRTVADLARKRAARGSTGNQGDGLMRLGAARALNQLAADLDASAAEFERRPASRRPRA' A
#
# COMPACT_ATOMS: atom_id res chain seq x y z
N MET A 1 -4.07 10.55 7.58
CA MET A 1 -4.00 9.09 7.45
C MET A 1 -2.97 8.59 8.44
N ASP A 2 -3.27 7.60 9.26
CA ASP A 2 -2.35 7.04 10.27
C ASP A 2 -1.60 5.80 9.76
N SER A 3 -0.61 5.32 10.52
CA SER A 3 0.20 4.15 10.13
C SER A 3 -0.63 2.88 9.99
N THR A 4 -1.66 2.71 10.81
CA THR A 4 -2.61 1.59 10.73
C THR A 4 -3.36 1.58 9.41
N THR A 5 -3.84 2.74 8.97
CA THR A 5 -4.55 2.89 7.69
C THR A 5 -3.61 2.59 6.53
N LEU A 6 -2.37 3.11 6.55
CA LEU A 6 -1.36 2.84 5.52
C LEU A 6 -1.07 1.35 5.38
N ARG A 7 -0.85 0.64 6.50
CA ARG A 7 -0.65 -0.82 6.52
C ARG A 7 -1.86 -1.59 6.00
N THR A 8 -3.07 -1.13 6.35
CA THR A 8 -4.31 -1.75 5.88
C THR A 8 -4.44 -1.65 4.36
N VAL A 9 -4.11 -0.49 3.79
CA VAL A 9 -4.11 -0.30 2.33
C VAL A 9 -3.00 -1.11 1.67
N ALA A 10 -1.81 -1.21 2.28
CA ALA A 10 -0.73 -2.06 1.78
C ALA A 10 -1.13 -3.54 1.71
N ASP A 11 -1.80 -4.05 2.75
CA ASP A 11 -2.35 -5.41 2.77
C ASP A 11 -3.43 -5.62 1.70
N LEU A 12 -4.32 -4.64 1.51
CA LEU A 12 -5.31 -4.68 0.43
C LEU A 12 -4.65 -4.73 -0.96
N ALA A 13 -3.60 -3.95 -1.18
CA ALA A 13 -2.84 -3.94 -2.43
C ALA A 13 -2.18 -5.30 -2.69
N ARG A 14 -1.54 -5.93 -1.68
CA ARG A 14 -1.00 -7.29 -1.76
C ARG A 14 -2.08 -8.32 -2.11
N LYS A 15 -3.23 -8.27 -1.43
CA LYS A 15 -4.37 -9.17 -1.71
C LYS A 15 -4.92 -8.99 -3.12
N ARG A 16 -4.85 -7.79 -3.70
CA ARG A 16 -5.24 -7.54 -5.10
C ARG A 16 -4.19 -8.06 -6.07
N ALA A 17 -2.90 -7.86 -5.78
CA ALA A 17 -1.81 -8.40 -6.58
C ALA A 17 -1.87 -9.94 -6.66
N ALA A 18 -2.10 -10.60 -5.52
CA ALA A 18 -2.17 -12.06 -5.42
C ALA A 18 -3.39 -12.67 -6.14
N ARG A 19 -4.54 -11.98 -6.12
CA ARG A 19 -5.74 -12.43 -6.86
C ARG A 19 -5.59 -12.28 -8.38
N GLY A 20 -4.67 -11.43 -8.84
CA GLY A 20 -4.60 -10.98 -10.22
C GLY A 20 -5.84 -10.17 -10.61
N SER A 21 -5.78 -9.47 -11.75
CA SER A 21 -6.99 -8.89 -12.34
C SER A 21 -7.96 -10.03 -12.65
N THR A 22 -9.06 -10.12 -11.90
CA THR A 22 -10.15 -11.06 -12.13
C THR A 22 -11.04 -10.61 -13.31
N GLY A 23 -10.79 -9.43 -13.86
CA GLY A 23 -11.41 -9.00 -15.11
C GLY A 23 -10.74 -9.71 -16.27
N ASN A 24 -11.55 -10.32 -17.14
CA ASN A 24 -11.15 -10.98 -18.40
C ASN A 24 -10.53 -10.01 -19.45
N GLN A 25 -10.04 -8.85 -19.00
CA GLN A 25 -9.53 -7.74 -19.81
C GLN A 25 -8.06 -7.52 -19.46
N GLY A 26 -7.19 -7.78 -20.43
CA GLY A 26 -5.75 -7.57 -20.35
C GLY A 26 -4.97 -8.87 -20.60
N ASP A 27 -3.92 -8.76 -21.43
CA ASP A 27 -3.01 -9.87 -21.69
C ASP A 27 -2.16 -10.23 -20.45
N GLY A 28 -1.36 -11.29 -20.56
CA GLY A 28 -0.51 -11.75 -19.46
C GLY A 28 0.51 -10.71 -18.97
N LEU A 29 0.99 -9.83 -19.85
CA LEU A 29 1.96 -8.79 -19.51
C LEU A 29 1.28 -7.65 -18.74
N MET A 30 0.09 -7.23 -19.15
CA MET A 30 -0.69 -6.23 -18.42
C MET A 30 -1.02 -6.72 -17.00
N ARG A 31 -1.40 -7.99 -16.85
CA ARG A 31 -1.66 -8.60 -15.53
C ARG A 31 -0.41 -8.63 -14.65
N LEU A 32 0.74 -8.99 -15.22
CA LEU A 32 2.02 -8.98 -14.52
C LEU A 32 2.42 -7.55 -14.10
N GLY A 33 2.25 -6.58 -15.00
CA GLY A 33 2.50 -5.16 -14.72
C GLY A 33 1.64 -4.64 -13.58
N ALA A 34 0.34 -4.94 -13.59
CA ALA A 34 -0.58 -4.56 -12.52
C ALA A 34 -0.20 -5.19 -11.17
N ALA A 35 0.15 -6.48 -11.15
CA ALA A 35 0.59 -7.15 -9.93
C ALA A 35 1.88 -6.52 -9.36
N ARG A 36 2.85 -6.20 -10.22
CA ARG A 36 4.09 -5.51 -9.82
C ARG A 36 3.82 -4.12 -9.27
N ALA A 37 2.97 -3.32 -9.92
CA ALA A 37 2.61 -1.99 -9.46
C ALA A 37 1.92 -2.01 -8.09
N LEU A 38 1.01 -2.96 -7.86
CA LEU A 38 0.35 -3.14 -6.57
C LEU A 38 1.33 -3.56 -5.45
N ASN A 39 2.31 -4.42 -5.77
CA ASN A 39 3.34 -4.80 -4.80
C ASN A 39 4.27 -3.63 -4.48
N GLN A 40 4.65 -2.82 -5.47
CA GLN A 40 5.45 -1.61 -5.24
C GLN A 40 4.69 -0.61 -4.36
N LEU A 41 3.41 -0.37 -4.66
CA LEU A 41 2.55 0.49 -3.85
C LEU A 41 2.48 0.00 -2.38
N ALA A 42 2.35 -1.31 -2.16
CA ALA A 42 2.35 -1.86 -0.81
C ALA A 42 3.66 -1.57 -0.06
N ALA A 43 4.81 -1.70 -0.74
CA ALA A 43 6.12 -1.40 -0.15
C ALA A 43 6.26 0.09 0.21
N ASP A 44 5.82 0.98 -0.67
CA ASP A 44 5.87 2.43 -0.45
C ASP A 44 4.98 2.85 0.74
N LEU A 45 3.81 2.22 0.88
CA LEU A 45 2.90 2.44 2.00
C LEU A 45 3.47 1.93 3.34
N ASP A 46 4.12 0.77 3.35
CA ASP A 46 4.77 0.24 4.55
C ASP A 46 5.96 1.13 4.97
N ALA A 47 6.75 1.63 4.01
CA ALA A 47 7.81 2.60 4.28
C ALA A 47 7.26 3.90 4.86
N SER A 48 6.16 4.41 4.29
CA SER A 48 5.46 5.60 4.79
C SER A 48 4.93 5.39 6.21
N ALA A 49 4.36 4.21 6.51
CA ALA A 49 3.85 3.88 7.84
C ALA A 49 4.98 3.86 8.88
N ALA A 50 6.14 3.30 8.53
CA ALA A 50 7.32 3.30 9.39
C ALA A 50 7.86 4.72 9.67
N GLU A 51 7.73 5.64 8.71
CA GLU A 51 8.11 7.04 8.91
C GLU A 51 7.12 7.79 9.81
N PHE A 52 5.81 7.51 9.69
CA PHE A 52 4.78 8.07 10.58
C PHE A 52 5.00 7.70 12.05
N GLU A 53 5.55 6.51 12.31
CA GLU A 53 5.87 6.04 13.66
C GLU A 53 7.22 6.56 14.16
N ARG A 54 8.19 6.76 13.26
CA ARG A 54 9.48 7.38 13.58
C ARG A 54 9.33 8.84 13.97
N ARG A 55 8.35 9.56 13.41
CA ARG A 55 8.00 10.90 13.88
C ARG A 55 7.34 10.78 15.26
N PRO A 56 7.99 11.18 16.36
CA PRO A 56 7.31 11.27 17.63
C PRO A 56 6.10 12.20 17.45
N ALA A 57 4.99 11.92 18.13
CA ALA A 57 3.73 12.65 18.08
C ALA A 57 3.84 14.11 18.63
N SER A 58 4.87 14.86 18.24
CA SER A 58 5.25 16.18 18.75
C SER A 58 4.42 17.34 18.18
N ARG A 59 3.31 17.07 17.50
CA ARG A 59 2.33 18.09 17.12
C ARG A 59 0.99 17.88 17.83
N ARG A 60 1.03 17.82 19.16
CA ARG A 60 -0.06 18.36 19.98
C ARG A 60 0.36 19.77 20.41
N PRO A 61 -0.22 20.84 19.85
CA PRO A 61 -0.25 22.09 20.58
C PRO A 61 -1.11 21.84 21.83
N ARG A 62 -0.48 21.86 23.01
CA ARG A 62 -1.22 22.08 24.25
C ARG A 62 -1.78 23.49 24.16
N ALA A 63 -3.09 23.59 23.96
CA ALA A 63 -3.89 24.75 24.30
C ALA A 63 -4.74 24.37 25.51
#